data_AF-A0A7X9EU09-F1
#
_entry.id   AF-A0A7X9EU09-F1
#
_cell.length_a   1.000
_cell.length_b   1.000
_cell.length_c   1.000
_cell.angle_alpha   90.00
_cell.angle_beta   90.00
_cell.angle_gamma   90.00
#
_symmetry.space_group_name_H-M   'P 1'
#
loop_
_entity.id
_entity.type
_entity.pdbx_description
1 polymer ?
#
loop_
_entity_poly.entity_id
_entity_poly.type
_entity_poly.pdbx_seq_one_letter_code
_entity_poly.pdbx_strand_id
1 'polypeptide(L)'
;SAVLVEIAQEETGFMPELSFGTHFFQDLVETRIFYVALFPGQERVEFKRDYFDSAANRFTTYLPDYEKWQKVIQVVDVSDTGKELWVESDLKSQETYCYFHPCQE
;
A
#
# COMPACT_ATOMS: atom_id res chain seq x y z
N SER A 1 7.21 -6.89 -9.80
CA SER A 1 6.90 -5.45 -9.87
C SER A 1 6.69 -4.94 -8.45
N ALA A 2 6.83 -3.64 -8.21
CA ALA A 2 6.60 -3.03 -6.91
C ALA A 2 5.71 -1.80 -7.07
N VAL A 3 4.92 -1.50 -6.04
CA VAL A 3 4.01 -0.36 -5.99
C VAL A 3 4.25 0.38 -4.69
N LEU A 4 4.38 1.69 -4.77
CA LEU A 4 4.41 2.58 -3.61
C LEU A 4 3.09 3.36 -3.56
N VAL A 5 2.39 3.25 -2.43
CA VAL A 5 1.13 3.96 -2.21
C VAL A 5 1.32 4.93 -1.05
N GLU A 6 1.12 6.22 -1.31
CA GLU A 6 0.99 7.23 -0.26
C GLU A 6 -0.49 7.47 0.02
N ILE A 7 -0.88 7.48 1.30
CA ILE A 7 -2.28 7.61 1.71
C ILE A 7 -2.42 8.91 2.51
N ALA A 8 -3.20 9.85 1.97
CA ALA A 8 -3.60 11.05 2.68
C ALA A 8 -4.98 10.83 3.30
N GLN A 9 -4.97 10.32 4.52
CA GLN A 9 -6.18 10.15 5.30
C GLN A 9 -6.45 11.39 6.15
N GLU A 10 -7.65 11.95 6.02
CA GLU A 10 -8.10 13.01 6.91
C GLU A 10 -8.34 12.46 8.31
N GLU A 11 -7.63 12.99 9.30
CA GLU A 11 -7.89 12.71 10.71
C GLU A 11 -8.15 14.04 11.41
N THR A 12 -9.29 14.14 12.12
CA THR A 12 -9.66 15.30 12.94
C THR A 12 -9.67 16.66 12.20
N GLY A 13 -10.05 16.67 10.91
CA GLY A 13 -10.12 17.89 10.10
C GLY A 13 -8.79 18.34 9.50
N PHE A 14 -7.74 17.51 9.59
CA PHE A 14 -6.44 17.79 8.98
C PHE A 14 -6.14 16.77 7.88
N MET A 15 -5.89 17.26 6.67
CA MET A 15 -5.45 16.45 5.54
C MET A 15 -3.92 16.57 5.41
N PRO A 16 -3.16 15.47 5.54
CA PRO A 16 -1.72 15.52 5.34
C PRO A 16 -1.38 15.79 3.86
N GLU A 17 -0.34 16.58 3.62
CA GLU A 17 0.19 16.79 2.28
C GLU A 17 1.02 15.58 1.84
N LEU A 18 0.68 15.03 0.67
CA LEU A 18 1.48 13.97 0.05
C LEU A 18 2.70 14.53 -0.65
N SER A 19 3.73 13.69 -0.74
CA SER A 19 4.98 14.07 -1.39
C SER A 19 4.93 13.87 -2.91
N PHE A 20 3.91 13.15 -3.40
CA PHE A 20 3.74 12.82 -4.82
C PHE A 20 4.94 12.09 -5.42
N GLY A 21 5.69 11.37 -4.58
CA GLY A 21 6.91 10.66 -4.99
C GLY A 21 8.07 11.57 -5.40
N THR A 22 7.95 12.90 -5.23
CA THR A 22 8.96 13.87 -5.71
C THR A 22 10.31 13.70 -5.02
N HIS A 23 10.32 13.34 -3.73
CA HIS A 23 11.54 13.09 -2.96
C HIS A 23 12.32 11.85 -3.42
N PHE A 24 11.66 10.92 -4.13
CA PHE A 24 12.22 9.64 -4.56
C PHE A 24 12.07 9.42 -6.06
N PHE A 25 11.80 10.47 -6.85
CA PHE A 25 11.38 10.32 -8.25
C PHE A 25 12.41 9.56 -9.09
N GLN A 26 13.70 9.86 -8.90
CA GLN A 26 14.78 9.15 -9.59
C GLN A 26 14.76 7.66 -9.24
N ASP A 27 14.68 7.32 -7.95
CA ASP A 27 14.65 5.92 -7.48
C ASP A 27 13.42 5.17 -7.99
N LEU A 28 12.24 5.81 -8.00
CA LEU A 28 10.99 5.24 -8.49
C LEU A 28 11.09 4.89 -9.98
N VAL A 29 11.64 5.79 -10.80
CA VAL A 29 11.84 5.58 -12.24
C VAL A 29 12.89 4.51 -12.50
N GLU A 30 14.04 4.56 -11.83
CA GLU A 30 15.12 3.59 -11.99
C GLU A 30 14.70 2.17 -11.58
N THR A 31 13.97 2.06 -10.47
CA THR A 31 13.52 0.77 -9.90
C THR A 31 12.19 0.28 -10.51
N ARG A 32 11.55 1.10 -11.36
CA ARG A 32 10.24 0.81 -11.98
C ARG A 32 9.16 0.52 -10.95
N ILE A 33 9.12 1.34 -9.90
CA ILE A 33 8.09 1.29 -8.86
C ILE A 33 6.91 2.13 -9.34
N PHE A 34 5.72 1.52 -9.42
CA PHE A 34 4.50 2.25 -9.74
C PHE A 34 4.05 3.07 -8.53
N TYR A 35 3.74 4.35 -8.74
CA TYR A 35 3.39 5.27 -7.66
C TYR A 35 1.89 5.56 -7.68
N VAL A 36 1.26 5.52 -6.50
CA VAL A 36 -0.16 5.86 -6.29
C VAL A 36 -0.30 6.83 -5.12
N ALA A 37 -1.04 7.91 -5.33
CA ALA A 37 -1.52 8.78 -4.27
C ALA A 37 -3.00 8.46 -4.00
N LEU A 38 -3.33 8.08 -2.78
CA LEU A 38 -4.67 7.69 -2.37
C LEU A 38 -5.24 8.70 -1.37
N PHE A 39 -6.46 9.16 -1.63
CA PHE A 39 -7.17 10.12 -0.78
C PHE A 39 -8.50 9.52 -0.29
N PRO A 40 -8.48 8.66 0.76
CA PRO A 40 -9.70 8.10 1.32
C PRO A 40 -10.71 9.20 1.69
N GLY A 41 -11.98 9.00 1.34
CA GLY A 41 -13.06 9.97 1.58
C GLY A 41 -13.38 10.89 0.39
N GLN A 42 -12.55 10.91 -0.65
CA GLN A 42 -12.94 11.49 -1.93
C GLN A 42 -13.93 10.59 -2.69
N GLU A 43 -14.75 11.19 -3.55
CA GLU A 43 -15.65 10.42 -4.42
C GLU A 43 -14.85 9.39 -5.23
N ARG A 44 -15.37 8.15 -5.30
CA ARG A 44 -14.79 7.03 -6.05
C ARG A 44 -13.45 6.50 -5.52
N VAL A 45 -13.03 6.88 -4.31
CA VAL A 45 -11.85 6.31 -3.65
C VAL A 45 -12.29 5.39 -2.51
N GLU A 46 -12.04 4.09 -2.65
CA GLU A 46 -12.27 3.10 -1.61
C GLU A 46 -10.94 2.57 -1.06
N PHE A 47 -10.79 2.57 0.27
CA PHE A 47 -9.64 2.00 0.96
C PHE A 47 -10.10 1.11 2.12
N LYS A 48 -9.81 -0.19 2.04
CA LYS A 48 -10.20 -1.18 3.07
C LYS A 48 -9.18 -1.24 4.20
N ARG A 49 -9.12 -0.19 5.01
CA ARG A 49 -8.17 -0.06 6.14
C ARG A 49 -8.25 -1.24 7.13
N ASP A 50 -9.47 -1.71 7.43
CA ASP A 50 -9.73 -2.83 8.34
C ASP A 50 -8.97 -4.12 7.97
N TYR A 51 -8.69 -4.35 6.69
CA TYR A 51 -7.90 -5.50 6.26
C TYR A 51 -6.47 -5.40 6.81
N PHE A 52 -5.85 -4.23 6.71
CA PHE A 52 -4.49 -4.02 7.21
C PHE A 52 -4.45 -4.03 8.73
N ASP A 53 -5.43 -3.41 9.39
CA ASP A 53 -5.50 -3.37 10.85
C ASP A 53 -5.67 -4.77 11.48
N SER A 54 -6.31 -5.71 10.78
CA SER A 54 -6.50 -7.09 11.24
C SER A 54 -5.47 -8.10 10.71
N ALA A 55 -4.63 -7.71 9.75
CA ALA A 55 -3.64 -8.60 9.16
C ALA A 55 -2.51 -8.95 10.12
N ALA A 56 -2.04 -10.19 10.07
CA ALA A 56 -0.91 -10.65 10.88
C ALA A 56 0.37 -9.89 10.50
N ASN A 57 0.99 -9.22 11.48
CA ASN A 57 2.26 -8.53 11.27
C ASN A 57 3.42 -9.53 11.32
N ARG A 58 4.03 -9.80 10.17
CA ARG A 58 5.20 -10.69 9.99
C ARG A 58 6.54 -9.98 10.14
N PHE A 59 6.57 -8.70 10.51
CA PHE A 59 7.81 -7.91 10.57
C PHE A 59 8.92 -8.59 11.40
N THR A 60 8.60 -9.05 12.60
CA THR A 60 9.57 -9.73 13.50
C THR A 60 9.97 -11.12 13.03
N THR A 61 9.21 -11.73 12.11
CA THR A 61 9.58 -13.00 11.48
C THR A 61 10.80 -12.81 10.57
N TYR A 62 10.91 -11.66 9.89
CA TYR A 62 12.03 -11.36 8.99
C TYR A 62 13.16 -10.58 9.69
N LEU A 63 12.83 -9.70 10.65
CA LEU A 63 13.78 -8.82 11.33
C LEU A 63 13.60 -8.86 12.86
N PRO A 64 13.93 -9.98 13.52
CA PRO A 64 13.68 -10.16 14.95
C PRO A 64 14.44 -9.16 15.84
N ASP A 65 15.70 -8.83 15.49
CA ASP A 65 16.54 -7.90 16.26
C ASP A 65 16.00 -6.45 16.27
N TYR A 66 15.02 -6.15 15.42
CA TYR A 66 14.45 -4.82 15.24
C TYR A 66 13.03 -4.71 15.79
N GLU A 67 12.61 -5.63 16.66
CA GLU A 67 11.26 -5.73 17.23
C GLU A 67 10.65 -4.39 17.67
N LYS A 68 11.46 -3.45 18.21
CA LYS A 68 11.01 -2.12 18.61
C LYS A 68 10.23 -1.36 17.52
N TRP A 69 10.47 -1.65 16.25
CA TRP A 69 9.82 -1.02 15.10
C TRP A 69 8.51 -1.70 14.67
N GLN A 70 8.11 -2.83 15.28
CA GLN A 70 6.89 -3.56 14.92
C GLN A 70 5.60 -2.73 15.06
N LYS A 71 5.64 -1.65 15.86
CA LYS A 71 4.52 -0.71 16.04
C LYS A 71 4.42 0.35 14.95
N VAL A 72 5.45 0.48 14.12
CA VAL A 72 5.55 1.49 13.05
C VAL A 72 5.57 0.82 11.68
N ILE A 73 6.24 -0.33 11.58
CA ILE A 73 6.36 -1.12 10.35
C ILE A 73 5.50 -2.37 10.51
N GLN A 74 4.56 -2.54 9.60
CA GLN A 74 3.77 -3.75 9.43
C GLN A 74 4.19 -4.45 8.15
N VAL A 75 4.48 -5.74 8.24
CA VAL A 75 4.69 -6.60 7.07
C VAL A 75 3.53 -7.57 6.99
N VAL A 76 2.78 -7.52 5.90
CA VAL A 76 1.69 -8.44 5.63
C VAL A 76 2.14 -9.39 4.53
N ASP A 77 2.27 -10.68 4.85
CA ASP A 77 2.52 -11.70 3.85
C ASP A 77 1.17 -12.17 3.28
N VAL A 78 0.91 -11.86 2.02
CA VAL A 78 -0.36 -12.20 1.35
C VAL A 78 -0.48 -13.71 1.10
N SER A 79 0.64 -14.44 1.03
CA SER A 79 0.63 -15.89 0.79
C SER A 79 -0.06 -16.67 1.91
N ASP A 80 -0.06 -16.16 3.14
CA ASP A 80 -0.79 -16.71 4.29
C ASP A 80 -2.31 -16.81 4.03
N THR A 81 -2.83 -16.03 3.08
CA THR A 81 -4.27 -15.98 2.77
C THR A 81 -4.70 -16.93 1.65
N GLY A 82 -3.76 -17.61 0.98
CA GLY A 82 -4.03 -18.44 -0.20
C GLY A 82 -4.49 -17.63 -1.43
N LYS A 83 -4.20 -16.33 -1.44
CA LYS A 83 -4.57 -15.40 -2.51
C LYS A 83 -3.32 -14.66 -2.99
N GLU A 84 -3.46 -13.97 -4.10
CA GLU A 84 -2.49 -13.03 -4.63
C GLU A 84 -3.07 -11.62 -4.59
N LEU A 85 -2.23 -10.62 -4.35
CA LEU A 85 -2.63 -9.21 -4.45
C LEU A 85 -2.28 -8.69 -5.85
N TRP A 86 -3.30 -8.24 -6.57
CA TRP A 86 -3.17 -7.71 -7.91
C TRP A 86 -3.40 -6.20 -7.91
N VAL A 87 -2.63 -5.49 -8.73
CA VAL A 87 -2.80 -4.06 -8.97
C VAL A 87 -2.93 -3.84 -10.47
N GLU A 88 -4.05 -3.27 -10.87
CA GLU A 88 -4.34 -2.88 -12.25
C GLU A 88 -4.54 -1.38 -12.31
N SER A 89 -3.97 -0.74 -13.32
CA SER A 89 -4.10 0.70 -13.51
C SER A 89 -4.27 1.03 -14.98
N ASP A 90 -5.30 1.81 -15.29
CA ASP A 90 -5.49 2.43 -16.60
C ASP A 90 -5.12 3.92 -16.52
N LEU A 91 -4.00 4.27 -17.13
CA LEU A 91 -3.48 5.64 -17.16
C LEU A 91 -4.36 6.61 -17.96
N LYS A 92 -5.24 6.12 -18.85
CA LYS A 92 -6.14 6.96 -19.63
C LYS A 92 -7.37 7.36 -18.82
N SER A 93 -8.01 6.41 -18.16
CA SER A 93 -9.17 6.68 -17.30
C SER A 93 -8.78 7.18 -15.91
N GLN A 94 -7.50 7.05 -15.53
CA GLN A 94 -6.96 7.33 -14.19
C GLN A 94 -7.61 6.45 -13.11
N GLU A 95 -7.97 5.24 -13.48
CA GLU A 95 -8.54 4.25 -12.56
C GLU A 95 -7.46 3.27 -12.14
N THR A 96 -7.38 3.01 -10.83
CA THR A 96 -6.45 2.04 -10.27
C THR A 96 -7.18 1.16 -9.28
N TYR A 97 -7.08 -0.14 -9.46
CA TYR A 97 -7.72 -1.16 -8.64
C TYR A 97 -6.66 -2.02 -7.97
N CYS A 98 -6.85 -2.28 -6.68
CA CYS A 98 -6.06 -3.23 -5.92
C CYS A 98 -7.00 -4.25 -5.29
N TYR A 99 -6.83 -5.53 -5.62
CA TYR A 99 -7.76 -6.58 -5.20
C TYR A 99 -7.07 -7.93 -5.03
N PHE A 100 -7.70 -8.81 -4.27
CA PHE A 100 -7.21 -10.18 -4.11
C PHE A 100 -7.74 -11.08 -5.21
N HIS A 101 -6.83 -11.74 -5.92
CA HIS A 101 -7.15 -12.81 -6.86
C HIS A 101 -6.88 -14.17 -6.19
N PRO A 102 -7.72 -15.20 -6.38
CA PRO A 102 -7.40 -16.55 -5.92
C PRO A 102 -6.08 -17.02 -6.56
N CYS A 103 -5.20 -17.61 -5.76
CA CYS A 103 -3.99 -18.24 -6.28
C CYS A 103 -4.42 -19.44 -7.15
N GLN A 104 -4.06 -19.45 -8.44
CA GLN A 104 -4.31 -20.62 -9.29
C GLN A 104 -3.27 -21.69 -8.95
N GLU A 105 -3.74 -22.90 -8.62
CA GLU A 105 -2.90 -24.09 -8.37
C GLU A 105 -2.08 -24.50 -9.61
#